data_AF-A0ABD5UFP6-F1
#
_entry.id   AF-A0ABD5UFP6-F1
#
_cell.length_a   1.000
_cell.length_b   1.000
_cell.length_c   1.000
_cell.angle_alpha   90.00
_cell.angle_beta   90.00
_cell.angle_gamma   90.00
#
_symmetry.space_group_name_H-M   'P 1'
#
loop_
_entity.id
_entity.type
_entity.pdbx_description
1 polymer ?
#
loop_
_entity_poly.entity_id
_entity_poly.type
_entity_poly.pdbx_seq_one_letter_code
_entity_poly.pdbx_strand_id
1 'polypeptide(L)'
;MSNTSATLQDVASVDDFLNAAATETVPLFEYLEFQFLREYDVFAPSKRGRTRVHQPPALFCGFLHCYYKDIYGTRPVARELQHGLVWYYCGLDKPPSRDTVDRFLTDLEHVIDDIFNRLIEQAAARGLLDSTYSIDSTHIEAIQYNDAASWNYDPTAEEYYYGFGCTIVSTGSKIPIAAEFTQAKQADKETAMRVTRDALAVETPIWMLGDSAYDILDWHDHLLAAGVVPIAPYNPRNTDDPKNIEYRVEDRIEEHSEDVQLKQSILDETYNNRTGVERTNDAVKDCGLGHVRARGRVHARTEVFLALCLRLVIAITNYERGNEPGCEML
;
A
#
# COMPACT_ATOMS: atom_id res chain seq x y z
N MET A 1 -6.43 7.08 -29.40
CA MET A 1 -7.83 7.44 -29.10
C MET A 1 -8.73 6.42 -29.76
N SER A 2 -9.21 5.43 -29.00
CA SER A 2 -10.27 4.52 -29.47
C SER A 2 -11.59 5.06 -28.93
N ASN A 3 -12.42 5.61 -29.80
CA ASN A 3 -13.80 5.95 -29.48
C ASN A 3 -14.59 4.64 -29.44
N THR A 4 -14.64 3.97 -28.29
CA THR A 4 -15.69 3.00 -28.00
C THR A 4 -16.98 3.77 -27.71
N SER A 5 -17.60 4.31 -28.75
CA SER A 5 -19.00 4.71 -28.67
C SER A 5 -19.79 3.40 -28.64
N ALA A 6 -19.98 2.84 -27.45
CA ALA A 6 -20.98 1.80 -27.24
C ALA A 6 -22.32 2.45 -27.62
N THR A 7 -22.81 2.10 -28.80
CA THR A 7 -24.12 2.49 -29.28
C THR A 7 -25.11 2.08 -28.20
N LEU A 8 -25.80 3.04 -27.58
CA LEU A 8 -26.87 2.77 -26.61
C LEU A 8 -27.95 1.95 -27.32
N GLN A 9 -27.87 0.63 -27.17
CA GLN A 9 -28.93 -0.29 -27.55
C GLN A 9 -30.14 -0.04 -26.63
N ASP A 10 -31.35 -0.29 -27.13
CA ASP A 10 -32.62 -0.21 -26.39
C ASP A 10 -32.51 -0.90 -25.02
N VAL A 11 -32.23 -0.12 -23.97
CA VAL A 11 -32.25 -0.60 -22.58
C VAL A 11 -33.67 -0.44 -22.04
N ALA A 12 -34.24 -1.56 -21.59
CA ALA A 12 -35.65 -1.66 -21.22
C ALA A 12 -36.01 -0.92 -19.92
N SER A 13 -35.00 -0.51 -19.14
CA SER A 13 -35.16 0.21 -17.89
C SER A 13 -33.96 1.13 -17.59
N VAL A 14 -34.15 2.04 -16.63
CA VAL A 14 -33.07 2.89 -16.11
C VAL A 14 -32.00 2.04 -15.43
N ASP A 15 -32.39 0.95 -14.76
CA ASP A 15 -31.45 0.04 -14.09
C ASP A 15 -30.56 -0.68 -15.10
N ASP A 16 -31.12 -1.13 -16.23
CA ASP A 16 -30.32 -1.74 -17.30
C ASP A 16 -29.34 -0.75 -17.93
N PHE A 17 -29.75 0.52 -18.09
CA PHE A 17 -28.87 1.58 -18.55
C PHE A 17 -27.72 1.83 -17.57
N LEU A 18 -28.01 1.91 -16.27
CA LEU A 18 -26.99 2.12 -15.23
C LEU A 18 -26.04 0.92 -15.15
N ASN A 19 -26.54 -0.30 -15.23
CA ASN A 19 -25.69 -1.50 -15.26
C ASN A 19 -24.80 -1.53 -16.52
N ALA A 20 -25.34 -1.15 -17.69
CA ALA A 20 -24.55 -1.06 -18.92
C ALA A 20 -23.54 0.10 -18.90
N ALA A 21 -23.83 1.17 -18.17
CA ALA A 21 -22.98 2.35 -18.02
C ALA A 21 -22.03 2.25 -16.80
N ALA A 22 -22.11 1.17 -16.02
CA ALA A 22 -21.29 0.96 -14.84
C ALA A 22 -19.81 0.98 -15.21
N THR A 23 -19.04 1.75 -14.45
CA THR A 23 -17.58 1.75 -14.61
C THR A 23 -17.00 0.44 -14.08
N GLU A 24 -15.91 -0.04 -14.68
CA GLU A 24 -15.13 -1.20 -14.22
C GLU A 24 -14.75 -1.14 -12.73
N THR A 25 -14.73 0.05 -12.14
CA THR A 25 -14.40 0.26 -10.72
C THR A 25 -15.58 0.09 -9.76
N VAL A 26 -16.82 -0.07 -10.23
CA VAL A 26 -17.99 -0.26 -9.34
C VAL A 26 -17.77 -1.42 -8.36
N PRO A 27 -17.26 -2.59 -8.79
CA PRO A 27 -17.00 -3.70 -7.88
C PRO A 27 -15.99 -3.39 -6.77
N LEU A 28 -15.09 -2.41 -6.95
CA LEU A 28 -14.13 -2.00 -5.92
C LEU A 28 -14.82 -1.53 -4.63
N PHE A 29 -16.09 -1.12 -4.70
CA PHE A 29 -16.81 -0.51 -3.58
C PHE A 29 -17.93 -1.40 -3.02
N GLU A 30 -18.14 -2.59 -3.59
CA GLU A 30 -19.25 -3.48 -3.22
C GLU A 30 -18.98 -4.25 -1.93
N TYR A 31 -17.74 -4.68 -1.71
CA TYR A 31 -17.38 -5.61 -0.65
C TYR A 31 -16.64 -4.97 0.53
N LEU A 32 -16.40 -3.66 0.50
CA LEU A 32 -15.66 -2.97 1.54
C LEU A 32 -16.52 -1.99 2.31
N GLU A 33 -16.23 -1.88 3.60
CA GLU A 33 -16.82 -0.86 4.45
C GLU A 33 -15.96 0.39 4.45
N PHE A 34 -16.51 1.48 3.92
CA PHE A 34 -15.89 2.81 3.98
C PHE A 34 -16.56 3.74 4.99
N GLN A 35 -17.63 3.30 5.66
CA GLN A 35 -18.40 4.16 6.58
C GLN A 35 -17.59 4.60 7.80
N PHE A 36 -16.56 3.85 8.20
CA PHE A 36 -15.64 4.22 9.27
C PHE A 36 -14.95 5.58 9.02
N LEU A 37 -14.86 6.04 7.76
CA LEU A 37 -14.35 7.38 7.43
C LEU A 37 -15.17 8.50 8.07
N ARG A 38 -16.40 8.25 8.51
CA ARG A 38 -17.22 9.23 9.24
C ARG A 38 -16.78 9.46 10.69
N GLU A 39 -15.96 8.55 11.23
CA GLU A 39 -15.51 8.58 12.62
C GLU A 39 -14.41 9.62 12.85
N TYR A 40 -13.70 10.06 11.79
CA TYR A 40 -12.61 11.02 11.91
C TYR A 40 -13.10 12.47 11.95
N ASP A 41 -12.76 13.16 13.03
CA ASP A 41 -13.10 14.58 13.25
C ASP A 41 -12.58 15.52 12.18
N VAL A 42 -11.46 15.20 11.51
CA VAL A 42 -10.91 16.02 10.41
C VAL A 42 -11.92 16.18 9.27
N PHE A 43 -12.79 15.19 9.07
CA PHE A 43 -13.85 15.25 8.07
C PHE A 43 -15.15 15.88 8.56
N ALA A 44 -15.24 16.28 9.83
CA ALA A 44 -16.42 16.95 10.35
C ALA A 44 -16.53 18.39 9.79
N PRO A 45 -17.76 18.95 9.67
CA PRO A 45 -17.93 20.35 9.33
C PRO A 45 -17.36 21.25 10.44
N SER A 46 -16.61 22.30 10.08
CA SER A 46 -16.15 23.25 11.09
C SER A 46 -17.30 24.15 11.57
N LYS A 47 -17.31 24.52 12.86
CA LYS A 47 -18.38 25.32 13.49
C LYS A 47 -18.67 26.65 12.81
N ARG A 48 -17.71 27.20 12.06
CA ARG A 48 -17.80 28.48 11.33
C ARG A 48 -17.64 28.30 9.81
N GLY A 49 -17.43 27.07 9.34
CA GLY A 49 -17.16 26.78 7.94
C GLY A 49 -18.42 26.44 7.16
N ARG A 50 -18.24 26.30 5.84
CA ARG A 50 -19.28 25.86 4.92
C ARG A 50 -19.62 24.39 5.20
N THR A 51 -20.91 24.06 5.21
CA THR A 51 -21.36 22.67 5.35
C THR A 51 -20.73 21.79 4.28
N ARG A 52 -20.11 20.68 4.69
CA ARG A 52 -19.56 19.68 3.78
C ARG A 52 -20.73 19.01 3.05
N VAL A 53 -20.74 19.13 1.73
CA VAL A 53 -21.84 18.61 0.88
C VAL A 53 -21.63 17.13 0.55
N HIS A 54 -20.38 16.69 0.45
CA HIS A 54 -20.04 15.31 0.08
C HIS A 54 -19.59 14.55 1.32
N GLN A 55 -19.98 13.29 1.38
CA GLN A 55 -19.61 12.40 2.47
C GLN A 55 -18.18 11.87 2.26
N PRO A 56 -17.37 11.70 3.33
CA PRO A 56 -16.00 11.21 3.23
C PRO A 56 -15.86 9.86 2.49
N PRO A 57 -16.72 8.84 2.74
CA PRO A 57 -16.67 7.58 2.01
C PRO A 57 -16.74 7.77 0.49
N ALA A 58 -17.68 8.60 0.02
CA ALA A 58 -17.89 8.81 -1.41
C ALA A 58 -16.73 9.56 -2.07
N LEU A 59 -16.11 10.49 -1.35
CA LEU A 59 -14.90 11.18 -1.84
C LEU A 59 -13.72 10.20 -1.90
N PHE A 60 -13.55 9.35 -0.90
CA PHE A 60 -12.50 8.33 -0.90
C PHE A 60 -12.65 7.34 -2.06
N CYS A 61 -13.87 6.81 -2.31
CA CYS A 61 -14.16 6.00 -3.49
C CYS A 61 -13.81 6.74 -4.79
N GLY A 62 -14.10 8.05 -4.86
CA GLY A 62 -13.71 8.88 -5.99
C GLY A 62 -12.19 8.94 -6.23
N PHE A 63 -11.38 9.03 -5.16
CA PHE A 63 -9.92 8.96 -5.26
C PHE A 63 -9.45 7.57 -5.71
N LEU A 64 -9.97 6.50 -5.11
CA LEU A 64 -9.63 5.13 -5.49
C LEU A 64 -9.97 4.85 -6.96
N HIS A 65 -11.13 5.29 -7.44
CA HIS A 65 -11.50 5.21 -8.86
C HIS A 65 -10.47 5.91 -9.74
N CYS A 66 -10.10 7.15 -9.40
CA CYS A 66 -9.15 7.92 -10.20
C CYS A 66 -7.76 7.27 -10.22
N TYR A 67 -7.29 6.77 -9.07
CA TYR A 67 -6.00 6.07 -8.98
C TYR A 67 -6.01 4.77 -9.80
N TYR A 68 -7.10 4.00 -9.74
CA TYR A 68 -7.29 2.82 -10.59
C TYR A 68 -7.24 3.15 -12.10
N LYS A 69 -7.60 4.38 -12.48
CA LYS A 69 -7.58 4.87 -13.86
C LYS A 69 -6.32 5.67 -14.22
N ASP A 70 -5.28 5.65 -13.39
CA ASP A 70 -4.04 6.40 -13.59
C ASP A 70 -4.23 7.95 -13.62
N ILE A 71 -5.24 8.43 -12.89
CA ILE A 71 -5.63 9.84 -12.82
C ILE A 71 -5.23 10.42 -11.45
N TYR A 72 -4.13 11.18 -11.44
CA TYR A 72 -3.59 11.79 -10.23
C TYR A 72 -3.69 13.31 -10.20
N GLY A 73 -3.69 13.86 -8.99
CA GLY A 73 -3.69 15.28 -8.72
C GLY A 73 -5.09 15.91 -8.69
N THR A 74 -5.22 17.02 -7.97
CA THR A 74 -6.53 17.59 -7.60
C THR A 74 -7.36 18.07 -8.80
N ARG A 75 -6.70 18.60 -9.85
CA ARG A 75 -7.39 19.05 -11.07
C ARG A 75 -7.87 17.89 -11.94
N PRO A 76 -7.03 16.91 -12.31
CA PRO A 76 -7.49 15.73 -13.05
C PRO A 76 -8.58 14.95 -12.30
N VAL A 77 -8.42 14.70 -11.00
CA VAL A 77 -9.44 14.02 -10.17
C VAL A 77 -10.77 14.77 -10.21
N ALA A 78 -10.78 16.08 -9.96
CA ALA A 78 -12.02 16.86 -9.99
C ALA A 78 -12.69 16.86 -11.38
N ARG A 79 -11.90 16.83 -12.47
CA ARG A 79 -12.42 16.75 -13.83
C ARG A 79 -13.01 15.37 -14.12
N GLU A 80 -12.37 14.30 -13.68
CA GLU A 80 -12.87 12.94 -13.87
C GLU A 80 -14.17 12.71 -13.12
N LEU A 81 -14.24 13.16 -11.86
CA LEU A 81 -15.47 13.09 -11.08
C LEU A 81 -16.59 14.00 -11.63
N GLN A 82 -16.29 14.92 -12.55
CA GLN A 82 -17.30 15.71 -13.28
C GLN A 82 -17.74 15.04 -14.58
N HIS A 83 -17.08 13.97 -14.99
CA HIS A 83 -17.32 13.31 -16.26
C HIS A 83 -18.39 12.20 -16.13
N GLY A 84 -19.43 12.29 -16.95
CA GLY A 84 -20.48 11.27 -17.05
C GLY A 84 -21.13 10.92 -15.71
N LEU A 85 -21.19 9.61 -15.42
CA LEU A 85 -21.78 9.03 -14.21
C LEU A 85 -20.74 8.59 -13.17
N VAL A 86 -19.47 8.97 -13.33
CA VAL A 86 -18.40 8.53 -12.41
C VAL A 86 -18.70 8.92 -10.97
N TRP A 87 -19.08 10.17 -10.71
CA TRP A 87 -19.43 10.64 -9.37
C TRP A 87 -20.58 9.83 -8.76
N TYR A 88 -21.56 9.43 -9.56
CA TYR A 88 -22.70 8.66 -9.12
C TYR A 88 -22.27 7.27 -8.66
N TYR A 89 -21.42 6.58 -9.43
CA TYR A 89 -20.87 5.28 -9.05
C TYR A 89 -19.91 5.33 -7.86
N CYS A 90 -19.31 6.50 -7.59
CA CYS A 90 -18.54 6.74 -6.37
C CYS A 90 -19.43 7.05 -5.15
N GLY A 91 -20.76 7.08 -5.31
CA GLY A 91 -21.71 7.37 -4.22
C GLY A 91 -21.85 8.85 -3.86
N LEU A 92 -21.44 9.77 -4.75
CA LEU A 92 -21.63 11.20 -4.56
C LEU A 92 -23.04 11.60 -5.03
N ASP A 93 -23.66 12.60 -4.39
CA ASP A 93 -24.97 13.14 -4.84
C ASP A 93 -24.87 14.07 -6.06
N LYS A 94 -23.66 14.60 -6.31
CA LYS A 94 -23.33 15.46 -7.46
C LYS A 94 -21.81 15.50 -7.64
N PRO A 95 -21.30 16.01 -8.78
CA PRO A 95 -19.87 16.20 -8.97
C PRO A 95 -19.23 17.14 -7.92
N PRO A 96 -18.06 16.79 -7.37
CA PRO A 96 -17.34 17.65 -6.44
C PRO A 96 -16.61 18.78 -7.19
N SER A 97 -16.45 19.92 -6.52
CA SER A 97 -15.57 20.98 -7.02
C SER A 97 -14.10 20.63 -6.77
N ARG A 98 -13.19 21.29 -7.52
CA ARG A 98 -11.74 21.20 -7.26
C ARG A 98 -11.41 21.50 -5.80
N ASP A 99 -11.97 22.56 -5.23
CA ASP A 99 -11.72 22.95 -3.83
C ASP A 99 -12.24 21.93 -2.81
N THR A 100 -13.22 21.11 -3.20
CA THR A 100 -13.71 20.00 -2.37
C THR A 100 -12.72 18.85 -2.38
N VAL A 101 -12.22 18.48 -3.57
CA VAL A 101 -11.20 17.45 -3.75
C VAL A 101 -9.91 17.82 -3.02
N ASP A 102 -9.45 19.06 -3.20
CA ASP A 102 -8.24 19.60 -2.56
C ASP A 102 -8.35 19.58 -1.04
N ARG A 103 -9.46 20.07 -0.48
CA ARG A 103 -9.71 20.03 0.97
C ARG A 103 -9.77 18.61 1.52
N PHE A 104 -10.42 17.69 0.81
CA PHE A 104 -10.48 16.30 1.25
C PHE A 104 -9.10 15.66 1.31
N LEU A 105 -8.24 15.92 0.31
CA LEU A 105 -6.86 15.46 0.31
C LEU A 105 -6.08 16.03 1.51
N THR A 106 -6.26 17.32 1.82
CA THR A 106 -5.66 17.93 3.02
C THR A 106 -6.13 17.31 4.31
N ASP A 107 -7.42 17.01 4.45
CA ASP A 107 -7.92 16.33 5.64
C ASP A 107 -7.41 14.88 5.74
N LEU A 108 -7.28 14.21 4.58
CA LEU A 108 -6.81 12.84 4.47
C LEU A 108 -5.38 12.67 4.96
N GLU A 109 -4.51 13.66 4.74
CA GLU A 109 -3.12 13.68 5.23
C GLU A 109 -2.98 13.40 6.73
N HIS A 110 -4.00 13.75 7.51
CA HIS A 110 -3.98 13.59 8.96
C HIS A 110 -4.34 12.17 9.44
N VAL A 111 -4.99 11.37 8.58
CA VAL A 111 -5.63 10.11 8.98
C VAL A 111 -5.37 8.95 8.01
N ILE A 112 -4.56 9.17 6.97
CA ILE A 112 -4.37 8.18 5.90
C ILE A 112 -3.77 6.86 6.39
N ASP A 113 -2.92 6.88 7.42
CA ASP A 113 -2.34 5.65 7.99
C ASP A 113 -3.38 4.83 8.72
N ASP A 114 -4.23 5.50 9.51
CA ASP A 114 -5.33 4.84 10.19
C ASP A 114 -6.30 4.25 9.18
N ILE A 115 -6.59 4.97 8.09
CA ILE A 115 -7.43 4.45 7.00
C ILE A 115 -6.81 3.21 6.35
N PHE A 116 -5.51 3.23 6.08
CA PHE A 116 -4.78 2.08 5.58
C PHE A 116 -4.88 0.89 6.55
N ASN A 117 -4.65 1.12 7.85
CA ASN A 117 -4.80 0.10 8.89
C ASN A 117 -6.23 -0.48 8.95
N ARG A 118 -7.26 0.35 8.83
CA ARG A 118 -8.67 -0.09 8.79
C ARG A 118 -9.00 -0.95 7.56
N LEU A 119 -8.29 -0.76 6.45
CA LEU A 119 -8.40 -1.64 5.28
C LEU A 119 -7.63 -2.96 5.48
N ILE A 120 -6.49 -2.92 6.15
CA ILE A 120 -5.74 -4.13 6.53
C ILE A 120 -6.58 -4.99 7.49
N GLU A 121 -7.24 -4.39 8.48
CA GLU A 121 -8.17 -5.10 9.38
C GLU A 121 -9.27 -5.81 8.59
N GLN A 122 -9.78 -5.19 7.52
CA GLN A 122 -10.77 -5.81 6.63
C GLN A 122 -10.19 -6.97 5.81
N ALA A 123 -8.92 -6.89 5.38
CA ALA A 123 -8.24 -8.01 4.74
C ALA A 123 -7.98 -9.16 5.72
N ALA A 124 -7.53 -8.86 6.94
CA ALA A 124 -7.29 -9.82 8.01
C ALA A 124 -8.57 -10.57 8.41
N ALA A 125 -9.69 -9.84 8.54
CA ALA A 125 -10.99 -10.44 8.84
C ALA A 125 -11.47 -11.45 7.78
N ARG A 126 -10.90 -11.42 6.57
CA ARG A 126 -11.17 -12.36 5.47
C ARG A 126 -10.16 -13.50 5.37
N GLY A 127 -9.18 -13.55 6.27
CA GLY A 127 -8.12 -14.55 6.25
C GLY A 127 -7.16 -14.39 5.07
N LEU A 128 -6.94 -13.15 4.61
CA LEU A 128 -6.03 -12.86 3.50
C LEU A 128 -4.55 -12.75 3.89
N LEU A 129 -4.23 -12.85 5.18
CA LEU A 129 -2.84 -12.76 5.66
C LEU A 129 -2.23 -14.17 5.75
N ASP A 130 -1.06 -14.35 5.15
CA ASP A 130 -0.31 -15.60 5.18
C ASP A 130 0.63 -15.67 6.39
N SER A 131 1.11 -16.89 6.71
CA SER A 131 2.09 -17.12 7.77
C SER A 131 3.51 -16.60 7.48
N THR A 132 3.73 -16.00 6.31
CA THR A 132 5.03 -15.50 5.85
C THR A 132 4.89 -14.05 5.42
N TYR A 133 5.61 -13.16 6.09
CA TYR A 133 5.73 -11.76 5.71
C TYR A 133 7.06 -11.50 5.05
N SER A 134 7.13 -10.44 4.26
CA SER A 134 8.36 -10.01 3.60
C SER A 134 8.49 -8.50 3.68
N ILE A 135 9.69 -8.02 4.03
CA ILE A 135 10.02 -6.60 4.12
C ILE A 135 10.94 -6.22 2.96
N ASP A 136 10.64 -5.11 2.30
CA ASP A 136 11.48 -4.54 1.27
C ASP A 136 11.26 -3.04 1.15
N SER A 137 12.19 -2.35 0.51
CA SER A 137 12.05 -0.93 0.23
C SER A 137 12.12 -0.61 -1.25
N THR A 138 11.24 0.28 -1.68
CA THR A 138 11.10 0.70 -3.07
C THR A 138 11.33 2.21 -3.22
N HIS A 139 11.81 2.64 -4.40
CA HIS A 139 11.95 4.06 -4.70
C HIS A 139 10.62 4.62 -5.21
N ILE A 140 10.41 5.91 -4.94
CA ILE A 140 9.26 6.68 -5.40
C ILE A 140 9.80 7.92 -6.09
N GLU A 141 9.51 8.07 -7.38
CA GLU A 141 9.93 9.26 -8.11
C GLU A 141 9.03 10.44 -7.77
N ALA A 142 9.62 11.61 -7.63
CA ALA A 142 8.89 12.85 -7.45
C ALA A 142 9.06 13.76 -8.67
N ILE A 143 8.07 14.61 -8.91
CA ILE A 143 8.22 15.75 -9.81
C ILE A 143 9.40 16.63 -9.40
N GLN A 144 10.13 17.16 -10.38
CA GLN A 144 11.35 17.97 -10.16
C GLN A 144 11.19 19.20 -9.25
N TYR A 145 9.96 19.68 -9.07
CA TYR A 145 9.65 20.87 -8.28
C TYR A 145 9.03 20.54 -6.91
N ASN A 146 9.14 19.28 -6.45
CA ASN A 146 8.88 18.92 -5.07
C ASN A 146 10.09 19.28 -4.21
N ASP A 147 10.02 20.40 -3.51
CA ASP A 147 11.09 20.95 -2.67
C ASP A 147 11.48 20.08 -1.47
N ALA A 148 10.68 19.08 -1.12
CA ALA A 148 10.99 18.13 -0.06
C ALA A 148 11.68 16.84 -0.58
N ALA A 149 11.70 16.61 -1.90
CA ALA A 149 12.38 15.47 -2.50
C ALA A 149 13.88 15.72 -2.63
N SER A 150 14.66 14.64 -2.64
CA SER A 150 16.11 14.70 -2.79
C SER A 150 16.60 13.74 -3.88
N TRP A 151 17.79 14.02 -4.41
CA TRP A 151 18.51 13.06 -5.24
C TRP A 151 19.00 11.92 -4.35
N ASN A 152 18.58 10.71 -4.68
CA ASN A 152 18.93 9.48 -4.01
C ASN A 152 19.62 8.54 -5.00
N TYR A 153 20.48 7.66 -4.50
CA TYR A 153 21.11 6.61 -5.30
C TYR A 153 20.42 5.29 -5.03
N ASP A 154 19.99 4.60 -6.08
CA ASP A 154 19.49 3.23 -6.01
C ASP A 154 20.65 2.27 -6.31
N PRO A 155 21.23 1.60 -5.29
CA PRO A 155 22.35 0.67 -5.51
C PRO A 155 21.94 -0.57 -6.29
N THR A 156 20.65 -0.90 -6.37
CA THR A 156 20.15 -2.05 -7.14
C THR A 156 20.12 -1.74 -8.63
N ALA A 157 19.70 -0.53 -9.00
CA ALA A 157 19.64 -0.09 -10.39
C ALA A 157 20.94 0.60 -10.85
N GLU A 158 21.84 0.91 -9.92
CA GLU A 158 23.04 1.74 -10.13
C GLU A 158 22.72 3.15 -10.70
N GLU A 159 21.54 3.69 -10.38
CA GLU A 159 21.01 4.94 -10.93
C GLU A 159 20.62 5.95 -9.84
N TYR A 160 20.59 7.23 -10.23
CA TYR A 160 20.08 8.30 -9.37
C TYR A 160 18.61 8.58 -9.71
N TYR A 161 17.78 8.71 -8.69
CA TYR A 161 16.40 9.16 -8.83
C TYR A 161 16.15 10.38 -7.94
N TYR A 162 15.26 11.26 -8.39
CA TYR A 162 14.79 12.39 -7.59
C TYR A 162 13.47 12.01 -6.94
N GLY A 163 13.44 11.90 -5.61
CA GLY A 163 12.23 11.46 -4.94
C GLY A 163 12.44 10.98 -3.51
N PHE A 164 11.72 9.93 -3.17
CA PHE A 164 11.56 9.40 -1.81
C PHE A 164 11.72 7.87 -1.81
N GLY A 165 11.64 7.26 -0.64
CA GLY A 165 11.51 5.82 -0.50
C GLY A 165 10.19 5.43 0.18
N CYS A 166 9.85 4.15 0.08
CA CYS A 166 8.85 3.56 0.93
C CYS A 166 9.29 2.15 1.31
N THR A 167 9.31 1.86 2.60
CA THR A 167 9.53 0.52 3.14
C THR A 167 8.18 -0.13 3.37
N ILE A 168 7.98 -1.32 2.83
CA ILE A 168 6.71 -2.04 2.88
C ILE A 168 6.98 -3.40 3.50
N VAL A 169 6.13 -3.80 4.45
CA VAL A 169 5.97 -5.20 4.81
C VAL A 169 4.72 -5.70 4.09
N SER A 170 4.86 -6.82 3.37
CA SER A 170 3.77 -7.46 2.67
C SER A 170 3.60 -8.91 3.06
N THR A 171 2.44 -9.46 2.73
CA THR A 171 2.09 -10.86 2.91
C THR A 171 1.53 -11.45 1.62
N GLY A 172 1.79 -12.74 1.43
CA GLY A 172 1.11 -13.60 0.47
C GLY A 172 0.85 -12.99 -0.90
N SER A 173 -0.44 -12.83 -1.21
CA SER A 173 -0.98 -12.41 -2.51
C SER A 173 -0.79 -10.90 -2.78
N LYS A 174 0.43 -10.39 -2.66
CA LYS A 174 0.79 -8.98 -2.90
C LYS A 174 0.04 -7.99 -2.00
N ILE A 175 -0.18 -8.32 -0.72
CA ILE A 175 -0.96 -7.49 0.22
C ILE A 175 -0.01 -6.68 1.10
N PRO A 176 -0.01 -5.34 1.02
CA PRO A 176 0.76 -4.51 1.95
C PRO A 176 0.07 -4.48 3.32
N ILE A 177 0.81 -4.76 4.39
CA ILE A 177 0.28 -4.84 5.77
C ILE A 177 0.87 -3.80 6.72
N ALA A 178 2.01 -3.22 6.36
CA ALA A 178 2.59 -2.06 7.02
C ALA A 178 3.47 -1.32 6.02
N ALA A 179 3.57 0.00 6.18
CA ALA A 179 4.41 0.80 5.32
C ALA A 179 4.95 2.04 6.04
N GLU A 180 6.15 2.46 5.68
CA GLU A 180 6.71 3.76 6.03
C GLU A 180 7.09 4.51 4.77
N PHE A 181 6.71 5.79 4.69
CA PHE A 181 7.25 6.71 3.70
C PHE A 181 8.54 7.39 4.17
N THR A 182 9.66 7.16 3.49
CA THR A 182 11.00 7.58 3.90
C THR A 182 11.56 8.70 3.01
N GLN A 183 12.72 9.25 3.34
CA GLN A 183 13.40 10.24 2.47
C GLN A 183 14.17 9.57 1.32
N ALA A 184 14.57 8.31 1.51
CA ALA A 184 15.35 7.53 0.56
C ALA A 184 14.90 6.07 0.60
N LYS A 185 15.07 5.35 -0.52
CA LYS A 185 14.78 3.93 -0.67
C LYS A 185 15.40 3.08 0.45
N GLN A 186 16.65 3.32 0.82
CA GLN A 186 17.28 2.48 1.84
C GLN A 186 16.69 2.79 3.22
N ALA A 187 16.01 1.82 3.82
CA ALA A 187 15.54 1.89 5.19
C ALA A 187 16.72 1.86 6.15
N ASP A 188 16.68 2.73 7.17
CA ASP A 188 17.55 2.57 8.33
C ASP A 188 16.96 1.56 9.32
N LYS A 189 17.78 1.18 10.30
CA LYS A 189 17.37 0.27 11.37
C LYS A 189 16.11 0.74 12.10
N GLU A 190 15.98 2.03 12.36
CA GLU A 190 14.80 2.56 13.07
C GLU A 190 13.52 2.36 12.25
N THR A 191 13.58 2.63 10.95
CA THR A 191 12.47 2.42 10.02
C THR A 191 12.12 0.94 9.88
N ALA A 192 13.11 0.08 9.67
CA ALA A 192 12.89 -1.36 9.57
C ALA A 192 12.22 -1.91 10.85
N MET A 193 12.65 -1.45 12.02
CA MET A 193 12.04 -1.82 13.30
C MET A 193 10.61 -1.29 13.45
N ARG A 194 10.34 -0.04 13.08
CA ARG A 194 9.00 0.55 13.18
C ARG A 194 8.00 -0.20 12.28
N VAL A 195 8.29 -0.31 10.99
CA VAL A 195 7.37 -0.95 10.04
C VAL A 195 7.16 -2.44 10.36
N THR A 196 8.18 -3.10 10.91
CA THR A 196 8.06 -4.48 11.39
C THR A 196 7.12 -4.57 12.59
N ARG A 197 7.25 -3.67 13.58
CA ARG A 197 6.34 -3.64 14.74
C ARG A 197 4.90 -3.39 14.32
N ASP A 198 4.69 -2.48 13.38
CA ASP A 198 3.36 -2.17 12.86
C ASP A 198 2.75 -3.41 12.18
N ALA A 199 3.53 -4.16 11.39
CA ALA A 199 3.08 -5.42 10.80
C ALA A 199 2.74 -6.49 11.85
N LEU A 200 3.59 -6.66 12.88
CA LEU A 200 3.34 -7.63 13.95
C LEU A 200 2.15 -7.28 14.84
N ALA A 201 1.76 -6.00 14.90
CA ALA A 201 0.58 -5.54 15.62
C ALA A 201 -0.73 -5.92 14.91
N VAL A 202 -0.69 -6.14 13.60
CA VAL A 202 -1.83 -6.66 12.82
C VAL A 202 -2.02 -8.14 13.13
N GLU A 203 -1.00 -8.94 12.83
CA GLU A 203 -0.97 -10.37 13.10
C GLU A 203 0.50 -10.85 13.14
N THR A 204 0.79 -11.88 13.94
CA THR A 204 2.15 -12.40 14.08
C THR A 204 2.38 -13.56 13.09
N PRO A 205 3.26 -13.41 12.09
CA PRO A 205 3.57 -14.48 11.13
C PRO A 205 4.51 -15.50 11.78
N ILE A 206 4.72 -16.63 11.09
CA ILE A 206 5.77 -17.58 11.46
C ILE A 206 7.13 -17.08 10.94
N TRP A 207 7.15 -16.55 9.72
CA TRP A 207 8.37 -16.16 9.02
C TRP A 207 8.36 -14.68 8.63
N MET A 208 9.51 -14.02 8.73
CA MET A 208 9.72 -12.66 8.22
C MET A 208 10.94 -12.65 7.31
N LEU A 209 10.74 -12.38 6.01
CA LEU A 209 11.78 -12.43 5.00
C LEU A 209 12.31 -11.02 4.71
N GLY A 210 13.62 -10.85 4.68
CA GLY A 210 14.27 -9.60 4.27
C GLY A 210 15.48 -9.89 3.39
N ASP A 211 15.93 -8.92 2.61
CA ASP A 211 17.20 -9.03 1.91
C ASP A 211 18.40 -8.85 2.86
N SER A 212 19.62 -8.91 2.32
CA SER A 212 20.83 -8.75 3.12
C SER A 212 21.02 -7.36 3.72
N ALA A 213 20.25 -6.34 3.31
CA ALA A 213 20.21 -5.05 3.98
C ALA A 213 19.46 -5.12 5.33
N TYR A 214 18.61 -6.13 5.53
CA TYR A 214 17.95 -6.42 6.80
C TYR A 214 18.74 -7.40 7.69
N ASP A 215 20.00 -7.73 7.35
CA ASP A 215 20.94 -8.36 8.28
C ASP A 215 21.31 -7.39 9.42
N ILE A 216 20.35 -7.13 10.30
CA ILE A 216 20.40 -6.18 11.40
C ILE A 216 20.13 -6.96 12.69
N LEU A 217 21.13 -7.02 13.58
CA LEU A 217 21.05 -7.85 14.80
C LEU A 217 19.81 -7.56 15.66
N ASP A 218 19.53 -6.30 15.97
CA ASP A 218 18.35 -5.93 16.77
C ASP A 218 17.02 -6.31 16.09
N TRP A 219 16.97 -6.31 14.75
CA TRP A 219 15.78 -6.71 14.01
C TRP A 219 15.55 -8.21 14.13
N HIS A 220 16.62 -9.01 13.99
CA HIS A 220 16.59 -10.44 14.24
C HIS A 220 16.17 -10.76 15.68
N ASP A 221 16.79 -10.13 16.67
CA ASP A 221 16.49 -10.37 18.08
C ASP A 221 15.06 -9.99 18.45
N HIS A 222 14.55 -8.90 17.88
CA HIS A 222 13.16 -8.49 18.08
C HIS A 222 12.17 -9.49 17.53
N LEU A 223 12.41 -10.02 16.32
CA LEU A 223 11.54 -11.02 15.69
C LEU A 223 11.57 -12.34 16.45
N LEU A 224 12.77 -12.83 16.83
CA LEU A 224 12.91 -14.05 17.63
C LEU A 224 12.20 -13.93 18.98
N ALA A 225 12.35 -12.79 19.67
CA ALA A 225 11.65 -12.52 20.92
C ALA A 225 10.11 -12.47 20.76
N ALA A 226 9.62 -12.13 19.56
CA ALA A 226 8.19 -12.18 19.21
C ALA A 226 7.73 -13.56 18.72
N GLY A 227 8.61 -14.57 18.69
CA GLY A 227 8.30 -15.92 18.19
C GLY A 227 8.27 -16.02 16.65
N VAL A 228 8.81 -15.02 15.95
CA VAL A 228 8.90 -14.97 14.49
C VAL A 228 10.31 -15.35 14.06
N VAL A 229 10.44 -16.16 13.01
CA VAL A 229 11.75 -16.55 12.48
C VAL A 229 12.17 -15.58 11.37
N PRO A 230 13.18 -14.71 11.61
CA PRO A 230 13.71 -13.83 10.58
C PRO A 230 14.57 -14.60 9.58
N ILE A 231 14.37 -14.40 8.29
CA ILE A 231 15.24 -14.96 7.23
C ILE A 231 15.77 -13.80 6.40
N ALA A 232 17.01 -13.43 6.67
CA ALA A 232 17.78 -12.47 5.88
C ALA A 232 19.17 -13.06 5.59
N PRO A 233 19.64 -13.01 4.33
CA PRO A 233 20.97 -13.49 3.99
C PRO A 233 22.02 -12.75 4.81
N TYR A 234 22.97 -13.51 5.35
CA TYR A 234 24.07 -12.98 6.13
C TYR A 234 24.94 -12.04 5.27
N ASN A 235 25.27 -10.87 5.81
CA ASN A 235 26.16 -9.92 5.17
C ASN A 235 27.54 -9.96 5.88
N PRO A 236 28.56 -10.60 5.28
CA PRO A 236 29.88 -10.72 5.90
C PRO A 236 30.56 -9.39 6.21
N ARG A 237 30.15 -8.29 5.54
CA ARG A 237 30.70 -6.95 5.76
C ARG A 237 30.33 -6.36 7.12
N ASN A 238 29.38 -6.97 7.83
CA ASN A 238 28.90 -6.51 9.13
C ASN A 238 29.78 -6.97 10.32
N THR A 239 30.84 -7.75 10.09
CA THR A 239 31.75 -8.23 11.13
C THR A 239 33.18 -8.37 10.62
N ASP A 240 34.15 -8.19 11.52
CA ASP A 240 35.57 -8.44 11.24
C ASP A 240 35.91 -9.96 11.26
N ASP A 241 35.05 -10.77 11.88
CA ASP A 241 35.17 -12.24 11.95
C ASP A 241 33.96 -12.89 11.26
N PRO A 242 34.05 -13.19 9.95
CA PRO A 242 32.94 -13.71 9.18
C PRO A 242 32.59 -15.15 9.55
N LYS A 243 31.30 -15.39 9.78
CA LYS A 243 30.77 -16.71 10.14
C LYS A 243 30.47 -17.54 8.88
N ASN A 244 30.58 -18.86 8.98
CA ASN A 244 30.18 -19.79 7.92
C ASN A 244 28.69 -20.14 8.04
N ILE A 245 27.83 -19.16 7.77
CA ILE A 245 26.37 -19.25 7.80
C ILE A 245 25.80 -18.61 6.53
N GLU A 246 24.63 -19.03 6.10
CA GLU A 246 23.95 -18.44 4.94
C GLU A 246 22.96 -17.36 5.38
N TYR A 247 22.22 -17.61 6.46
CA TYR A 247 21.28 -16.69 7.06
C TYR A 247 21.71 -16.31 8.47
N ARG A 248 21.51 -15.03 8.82
CA ARG A 248 21.87 -14.54 10.16
C ARG A 248 21.18 -15.33 11.29
N VAL A 249 19.98 -15.84 11.05
CA VAL A 249 19.20 -16.55 12.07
C VAL A 249 19.84 -17.88 12.51
N GLU A 250 20.66 -18.51 11.67
CA GLU A 250 21.37 -19.75 12.03
C GLU A 250 22.29 -19.53 13.25
N ASP A 251 22.88 -18.34 13.33
CA ASP A 251 23.72 -17.92 14.45
C ASP A 251 22.89 -17.35 15.60
N ARG A 252 21.89 -16.51 15.30
CA ARG A 252 21.11 -15.86 16.36
C ARG A 252 20.25 -16.83 17.14
N ILE A 253 19.72 -17.88 16.51
CA ILE A 253 18.79 -18.77 17.20
C ILE A 253 19.44 -19.54 18.36
N GLU A 254 20.74 -19.81 18.29
CA GLU A 254 21.49 -20.44 19.38
C GLU A 254 21.52 -19.57 20.66
N GLU A 255 21.44 -18.24 20.52
CA GLU A 255 21.37 -17.32 21.67
C GLU A 255 19.96 -17.24 22.28
N HIS A 256 18.92 -17.58 21.52
CA HIS A 256 17.52 -17.51 21.95
C HIS A 256 16.93 -18.87 22.34
N SER A 257 17.53 -19.98 21.87
CA SER A 257 17.05 -21.34 22.13
C SER A 257 18.13 -22.40 21.93
N GLU A 258 18.42 -23.17 22.98
CA GLU A 258 19.35 -24.32 22.91
C GLU A 258 18.74 -25.56 22.21
N ASP A 259 17.40 -25.65 22.15
CA ASP A 259 16.67 -26.84 21.69
C ASP A 259 16.13 -26.77 20.25
N VAL A 260 16.30 -25.62 19.56
CA VAL A 260 15.73 -25.41 18.22
C VAL A 260 16.81 -25.58 17.17
N GLN A 261 16.66 -26.60 16.33
CA GLN A 261 17.51 -26.79 15.15
C GLN A 261 16.78 -26.34 13.89
N LEU A 262 17.29 -25.28 13.26
CA LEU A 262 16.85 -24.86 11.93
C LEU A 262 17.53 -25.74 10.88
N LYS A 263 16.75 -26.27 9.95
CA LYS A 263 17.28 -26.92 8.76
C LYS A 263 17.48 -25.88 7.67
N GLN A 264 18.71 -25.72 7.19
CA GLN A 264 19.04 -24.80 6.10
C GLN A 264 18.11 -24.97 4.89
N SER A 265 17.78 -26.21 4.51
CA SER A 265 16.84 -26.48 3.41
C SER A 265 15.45 -25.86 3.59
N ILE A 266 14.96 -25.74 4.83
CA ILE A 266 13.67 -25.07 5.13
C ILE A 266 13.84 -23.57 4.98
N LEU A 267 14.97 -23.02 5.42
CA LEU A 267 15.28 -21.60 5.26
C LEU A 267 15.34 -21.23 3.78
N ASP A 268 16.02 -22.04 2.96
CA ASP A 268 16.13 -21.84 1.51
C ASP A 268 14.78 -21.91 0.82
N GLU A 269 13.99 -22.95 1.11
CA GLU A 269 12.65 -23.12 0.54
C GLU A 269 11.75 -21.93 0.91
N THR A 270 11.82 -21.47 2.16
CA THR A 270 11.04 -20.33 2.63
C THR A 270 11.51 -19.03 2.00
N TYR A 271 12.83 -18.81 1.90
CA TYR A 271 13.41 -17.60 1.34
C TYR A 271 13.10 -17.43 -0.15
N ASN A 272 12.86 -18.51 -0.91
CA ASN A 272 12.41 -18.42 -2.30
C ASN A 272 11.09 -17.63 -2.46
N ASN A 273 10.27 -17.57 -1.41
CA ASN A 273 9.03 -16.79 -1.40
C ASN A 273 9.25 -15.28 -1.23
N ARG A 274 10.48 -14.83 -0.92
CA ARG A 274 10.82 -13.40 -0.75
C ARG A 274 10.51 -12.58 -2.00
N THR A 275 10.56 -13.18 -3.20
CA THR A 275 10.15 -12.51 -4.46
C THR A 275 8.70 -12.00 -4.43
N GLY A 276 7.86 -12.46 -3.49
CA GLY A 276 6.50 -11.92 -3.28
C GLY A 276 6.47 -10.43 -2.92
N VAL A 277 7.48 -9.91 -2.22
CA VAL A 277 7.54 -8.47 -1.87
C VAL A 277 7.85 -7.60 -3.08
N GLU A 278 8.71 -8.07 -3.99
CA GLU A 278 9.00 -7.37 -5.25
C GLU A 278 7.75 -7.28 -6.12
N ARG A 279 7.01 -8.39 -6.21
CA ARG A 279 5.70 -8.42 -6.88
C ARG A 279 4.67 -7.51 -6.20
N THR A 280 4.76 -7.34 -4.88
CA THR A 280 3.92 -6.38 -4.15
C THR A 280 4.29 -4.95 -4.54
N ASN A 281 5.59 -4.63 -4.55
CA ASN A 281 6.07 -3.32 -4.96
C ASN A 281 5.60 -2.97 -6.37
N ASP A 282 5.66 -3.92 -7.31
CA ASP A 282 5.17 -3.73 -8.68
C ASP A 282 3.65 -3.49 -8.70
N ALA A 283 2.85 -4.33 -8.05
CA ALA A 283 1.39 -4.15 -8.03
C ALA A 283 0.95 -2.85 -7.34
N VAL A 284 1.69 -2.36 -6.33
CA VAL A 284 1.40 -1.07 -5.72
C VAL A 284 1.88 0.10 -6.61
N LYS A 285 2.94 -0.09 -7.40
CA LYS A 285 3.35 0.89 -8.43
C LYS A 285 2.27 1.06 -9.51
N ASP A 286 1.63 -0.04 -9.92
CA ASP A 286 0.48 0.00 -10.83
C ASP A 286 -0.73 0.73 -10.23
N CYS A 287 -0.81 0.81 -8.89
CA CYS A 287 -1.80 1.60 -8.17
C CYS A 287 -1.40 3.08 -7.97
N GLY A 288 -0.25 3.51 -8.52
CA GLY A 288 0.21 4.91 -8.49
C GLY A 288 1.33 5.23 -7.51
N LEU A 289 1.95 4.24 -6.86
CA LEU A 289 3.06 4.49 -5.92
C LEU A 289 4.36 4.92 -6.62
N GLY A 290 4.58 4.52 -7.88
CA GLY A 290 5.88 4.72 -8.55
C GLY A 290 6.24 6.18 -8.83
N HIS A 291 5.25 7.06 -8.96
CA HIS A 291 5.48 8.47 -9.31
C HIS A 291 4.48 9.42 -8.63
N VAL A 292 4.96 10.23 -7.68
CA VAL A 292 4.13 11.22 -6.99
C VAL A 292 4.10 12.55 -7.73
N ARG A 293 2.89 13.09 -7.91
CA ARG A 293 2.63 14.39 -8.57
C ARG A 293 2.38 15.53 -7.58
N ALA A 294 2.48 15.23 -6.30
CA ALA A 294 2.39 16.18 -5.20
C ALA A 294 3.65 17.05 -5.01
N ARG A 295 3.44 18.28 -4.51
CA ARG A 295 4.50 19.12 -3.93
C ARG A 295 4.53 18.94 -2.41
N GLY A 296 5.73 18.96 -1.84
CA GLY A 296 5.93 18.76 -0.41
C GLY A 296 5.82 17.30 0.02
N ARG A 297 6.38 17.00 1.19
CA ARG A 297 6.50 15.64 1.74
C ARG A 297 5.14 15.05 2.14
N VAL A 298 4.28 15.85 2.74
CA VAL A 298 3.01 15.40 3.35
C VAL A 298 2.00 14.96 2.28
N HIS A 299 1.85 15.75 1.22
CA HIS A 299 1.01 15.37 0.08
C HIS A 299 1.57 14.15 -0.66
N ALA A 300 2.88 14.09 -0.90
CA ALA A 300 3.52 12.93 -1.54
C ALA A 300 3.26 11.64 -0.77
N ARG A 301 3.41 11.68 0.55
CA ARG A 301 3.07 10.58 1.45
C ARG A 301 1.62 10.15 1.32
N THR A 302 0.69 11.10 1.23
CA THR A 302 -0.75 10.78 1.11
C THR A 302 -1.06 10.10 -0.22
N GLU A 303 -0.42 10.53 -1.32
CA GLU A 303 -0.55 9.84 -2.61
C GLU A 303 -0.02 8.40 -2.54
N VAL A 304 1.09 8.16 -1.84
CA VAL A 304 1.67 6.82 -1.64
C VAL A 304 0.71 5.91 -0.87
N PHE A 305 0.16 6.38 0.24
CA PHE A 305 -0.77 5.57 1.00
C PHE A 305 -2.13 5.38 0.31
N LEU A 306 -2.56 6.30 -0.55
CA LEU A 306 -3.72 6.07 -1.43
C LEU A 306 -3.48 4.90 -2.38
N ALA A 307 -2.29 4.78 -2.95
CA ALA A 307 -1.92 3.63 -3.79
C ALA A 307 -1.91 2.31 -2.99
N LEU A 308 -1.39 2.33 -1.76
CA LEU A 308 -1.43 1.18 -0.84
C LEU A 308 -2.87 0.77 -0.50
N CYS A 309 -3.74 1.75 -0.21
CA CYS A 309 -5.17 1.52 0.02
C CYS A 309 -5.84 0.91 -1.20
N LEU A 310 -5.57 1.42 -2.40
CA LEU A 310 -6.12 0.87 -3.64
C LEU A 310 -5.70 -0.58 -3.85
N ARG A 311 -4.43 -0.92 -3.59
CA ARG A 311 -3.96 -2.31 -3.69
C ARG A 311 -4.77 -3.25 -2.79
N LEU A 312 -5.04 -2.85 -1.54
CA LEU A 312 -5.87 -3.61 -0.61
C LEU A 312 -7.30 -3.78 -1.11
N VAL A 313 -7.90 -2.70 -1.62
CA VAL A 313 -9.26 -2.71 -2.18
C VAL A 313 -9.37 -3.68 -3.36
N ILE A 314 -8.39 -3.68 -4.27
CA ILE A 314 -8.33 -4.62 -5.39
C ILE A 314 -8.19 -6.07 -4.88
N ALA A 315 -7.29 -6.31 -3.92
CA ALA A 315 -7.07 -7.65 -3.38
C ALA A 315 -8.34 -8.23 -2.73
N ILE A 316 -9.01 -7.43 -1.88
CA ILE A 316 -10.26 -7.82 -1.22
C ILE A 316 -11.36 -8.07 -2.26
N THR A 317 -11.50 -7.17 -3.24
CA THR A 317 -12.53 -7.32 -4.28
C THR A 317 -12.31 -8.58 -5.13
N ASN A 318 -11.06 -8.86 -5.50
CA ASN A 318 -10.73 -10.08 -6.25
C ASN A 318 -11.04 -11.33 -5.44
N TYR A 319 -10.67 -11.37 -4.16
CA TYR A 319 -11.01 -12.47 -3.26
C TYR A 319 -12.53 -12.72 -3.20
N GLU A 320 -13.32 -11.67 -2.99
CA GLU A 320 -14.78 -11.76 -2.85
C GLU A 320 -15.47 -12.20 -4.15
N ARG A 321 -14.86 -11.92 -5.30
CA ARG A 321 -15.31 -12.38 -6.62
C ARG A 321 -14.83 -13.80 -6.95
N GLY A 322 -14.06 -14.44 -6.07
CA GLY A 322 -13.49 -15.78 -6.28
C GLY A 322 -12.27 -15.81 -7.20
N ASN A 323 -11.66 -14.65 -7.46
CA ASN A 323 -10.41 -14.50 -8.22
C ASN A 323 -9.18 -14.58 -7.30
N GLU A 324 -8.00 -14.71 -7.91
CA GLU A 324 -6.73 -14.63 -7.17
C GLU A 324 -6.54 -13.20 -6.60
N PRO A 325 -6.35 -13.02 -5.28
CA PRO A 325 -6.21 -11.68 -4.68
C PRO A 325 -4.99 -10.90 -5.21
N GLY A 326 -3.99 -11.61 -5.73
CA GLY A 326 -2.76 -11.07 -6.31
C GLY A 326 -2.91 -10.45 -7.71
N CYS A 327 -4.08 -10.57 -8.34
CA CYS A 327 -4.35 -9.93 -9.63
C CYS A 327 -4.30 -8.40 -9.51
N GLU A 328 -3.66 -7.76 -10.49
CA GLU A 328 -3.42 -6.30 -10.51
C GLU A 328 -4.67 -5.49 -10.88
N MET A 329 -5.63 -6.09 -11.57
CA MET A 329 -6.89 -5.46 -11.97
C MET A 329 -8.09 -6.39 -11.71
N LEU A 330 -9.30 -5.83 -11.82
CA LEU A 330 -10.59 -6.51 -11.62
C LEU A 330 -11.09 -7.35 -12.79
#